data_AF-A0A376UGA0-F1
#
_entry.id   AF-A0A376UGA0-F1
#
_cell.length_a   1.000
_cell.length_b   1.000
_cell.length_c   1.000
_cell.angle_alpha   90.00
_cell.angle_beta   90.00
_cell.angle_gamma   90.00
#
_symmetry.space_group_name_H-M   'P 1'
#
loop_
_entity.id
_entity.type
_entity.pdbx_description
1 polymer ?
#
loop_
_entity_poly.entity_id
_entity_poly.type
_entity_poly.pdbx_seq_one_letter_code
_entity_poly.pdbx_strand_id
1 'polypeptide(L)' 'MTSRQIKTRPEGMIRIGCSFGFGRSHIAPAITELMRNYPELQVHFELFDRQID' A
#
# COMPACT_ATOMS: atom_id res chain seq x y z
N MET A 1 -5.97 18.40 -24.93
CA MET A 1 -4.74 17.67 -24.57
C MET A 1 -4.59 17.73 -23.05
N THR A 2 -5.05 16.72 -22.31
CA THR A 2 -5.01 16.74 -20.84
C THR A 2 -3.61 16.35 -20.39
N SER A 3 -2.83 17.34 -19.97
CA SER A 3 -1.53 17.15 -19.34
C SER A 3 -1.71 16.40 -18.02
N ARG A 4 -1.25 15.14 -17.97
CA ARG A 4 -1.19 14.35 -16.75
C ARG A 4 -0.07 14.94 -15.88
N GLN A 5 -0.39 15.90 -15.02
CA GLN A 5 0.53 16.32 -13.96
C GLN A 5 0.74 15.15 -13.00
N ILE A 6 1.94 14.58 -13.02
CA ILE A 6 2.37 13.64 -12.00
C ILE A 6 2.66 14.48 -10.76
N LYS A 7 1.82 14.38 -9.73
CA LYS A 7 2.11 14.98 -8.43
C LYS A 7 3.45 14.43 -7.93
N THR A 8 4.38 15.32 -7.59
CA THR A 8 5.74 14.98 -7.17
C THR A 8 5.79 14.35 -5.78
N ARG A 9 4.76 14.57 -4.96
CA ARG A 9 4.56 13.91 -3.67
C ARG A 9 3.24 13.13 -3.68
N PRO A 10 3.27 11.81 -3.42
CA PRO A 10 2.07 11.02 -3.28
C PRO A 10 1.36 11.37 -1.96
N GLU A 11 0.05 11.60 -2.03
CA GLU A 11 -0.80 11.98 -0.90
C GLU A 11 -2.16 11.28 -1.01
N GLY A 12 -2.85 11.11 0.12
CA GLY A 12 -4.18 10.51 0.17
C GLY A 12 -4.18 9.01 0.52
N MET A 13 -5.29 8.32 0.22
CA MET A 13 -5.48 6.94 0.64
C MET A 13 -5.08 5.92 -0.42
N ILE A 14 -4.28 4.94 -0.04
CA ILE A 14 -3.97 3.75 -0.83
C ILE A 14 -4.54 2.51 -0.16
N ARG A 15 -5.06 1.58 -0.95
CA ARG A 15 -5.55 0.28 -0.48
C ARG A 15 -4.66 -0.81 -1.02
N ILE A 16 -4.14 -1.65 -0.14
CA ILE A 16 -3.24 -2.75 -0.50
C ILE A 16 -3.86 -4.04 0.01
N GLY A 17 -4.16 -4.94 -0.90
CA GLY A 17 -4.71 -6.26 -0.63
C GLY A 17 -3.68 -7.35 -0.91
N CYS A 18 -3.44 -8.28 0.01
CA CYS A 18 -2.56 -9.42 -0.26
C CYS A 18 -2.85 -10.65 0.61
N SER A 19 -2.23 -11.79 0.30
CA SER A 19 -2.38 -13.01 1.10
C SER A 19 -1.71 -12.89 2.46
N PHE A 20 -2.20 -13.61 3.47
CA PHE A 20 -1.73 -13.48 4.86
C PHE A 20 -0.21 -13.69 5.01
N GLY A 21 0.32 -14.81 4.50
CA GLY A 21 1.74 -15.17 4.62
C GLY A 21 2.67 -14.21 3.87
N PHE A 22 2.29 -13.79 2.66
CA PHE A 22 3.06 -12.85 1.87
C PHE A 22 3.00 -11.44 2.47
N GLY A 23 1.81 -11.03 2.88
CA GLY A 23 1.53 -9.71 3.39
C GLY A 23 2.30 -9.36 4.64
N ARG A 24 2.32 -10.27 5.61
CA ARG A 24 3.07 -10.06 6.86
C ARG A 24 4.59 -10.05 6.64
N SER A 25 5.08 -10.92 5.77
CA SER A 25 6.53 -11.15 5.60
C SER A 25 7.19 -10.10 4.69
N HIS A 26 6.48 -9.59 3.68
CA HIS A 26 7.05 -8.72 2.65
C HIS A 26 6.38 -7.35 2.58
N ILE A 27 5.04 -7.31 2.70
CA ILE A 27 4.28 -6.09 2.44
C ILE A 27 4.24 -5.17 3.66
N ALA A 28 4.05 -5.71 4.87
CA ALA A 28 4.01 -4.91 6.09
C ALA A 28 5.31 -4.10 6.35
N PRO A 29 6.52 -4.66 6.16
CA PRO A 29 7.76 -3.88 6.25
C PRO A 29 7.84 -2.77 5.21
N ALA A 30 7.44 -3.04 3.96
CA ALA A 30 7.46 -2.08 2.86
C ALA A 30 6.46 -0.93 3.09
N ILE A 31 5.25 -1.23 3.60
CA ILE A 31 4.27 -0.22 4.00
C ILE A 31 4.85 0.69 5.07
N THR A 32 5.53 0.13 6.07
CA THR A 32 6.15 0.92 7.14
C THR A 32 7.19 1.89 6.58
N GLU A 33 8.03 1.44 5.65
CA GLU A 33 9.00 2.32 4.97
C GLU A 33 8.31 3.41 4.13
N LEU A 34 7.27 3.03 3.40
CA LEU A 34 6.48 3.97 2.61
C LEU A 34 5.85 5.07 3.47
N MET A 35 5.26 4.71 4.61
CA MET A 35 4.64 5.66 5.55
C MET A 35 5.68 6.56 6.22
N ARG A 36 6.91 6.10 6.43
CA ARG A 36 8.00 6.95 6.93
C ARG A 36 8.42 8.00 5.91
N ASN A 37 8.50 7.62 4.63
CA ASN A 37 8.90 8.52 3.55
C ASN A 37 7.77 9.48 3.14
N TYR A 38 6.51 9.05 3.28
CA TYR A 38 5.31 9.80 2.89
C TYR A 38 4.24 9.75 3.98
N PRO A 39 4.37 10.54 5.05
CA PRO A 39 3.43 10.54 6.18
C PRO A 39 2.02 11.04 5.81
N GLU A 40 1.88 11.69 4.65
CA GLU A 40 0.61 12.18 4.09
C GLU A 40 -0.19 11.06 3.39
N LEU A 41 0.41 9.87 3.24
CA LEU A 41 -0.27 8.69 2.74
C LEU A 41 -0.98 7.95 3.87
N GLN A 42 -2.25 7.64 3.63
CA GLN A 42 -3.03 6.73 4.46
C GLN A 42 -3.03 5.36 3.78
N VAL A 43 -2.47 4.36 4.45
CA VAL A 43 -2.40 3.00 3.92
C VAL A 43 -3.46 2.12 4.59
N HIS A 44 -4.41 1.64 3.80
CA HIS A 44 -5.34 0.62 4.23
C HIS A 44 -4.84 -0.75 3.76
N PHE A 45 -4.45 -1.59 4.70
CA PHE A 45 -3.85 -2.89 4.42
C PHE A 45 -4.83 -4.02 4.76
N GLU A 46 -5.25 -4.76 3.73
CA GLU A 46 -6.18 -5.88 3.83
C GLU A 46 -5.43 -7.19 3.56
N LEU A 47 -5.53 -8.12 4.50
CA LEU A 47 -5.02 -9.47 4.35
C LEU A 47 -6.18 -10.42 4.03
N PHE A 48 -6.09 -11.12 2.92
CA PHE A 48 -7.07 -12.12 2.51
C PHE A 48 -6.46 -13.51 2.62
N ASP A 49 -7.03 -14.36 3.46
CA ASP A 49 -6.73 -15.79 3.45
C ASP A 49 -7.83 -16.49 2.66
N ARG A 50 -7.63 -16.68 1.35
CA ARG A 50 -8.34 -17.78 0.69
C ARG A 50 -7.56 -19.02 1.01
N GLN A 51 -7.93 -19.69 2.10
CA GLN A 51 -7.66 -21.10 2.25
C GLN A 51 -8.37 -21.78 1.07
N ILE A 52 -7.60 -22.18 0.06
CA ILE A 52 -8.09 -23.06 -0.99
C ILE A 52 -8.13 -24.43 -0.33
N ASP A 53 -9.33 -24.88 0.08
CA ASP A 53 -9.60 -26.28 0.42
C ASP A 53 -9.28 -27.20 -0.77
#